data_AF-E4XS70-F1
#
_entry.id   AF-E4XS70-F1
#
_cell.length_a   1.000
_cell.length_b   1.000
_cell.length_c   1.000
_cell.angle_alpha   90.00
_cell.angle_beta   90.00
_cell.angle_gamma   90.00
#
_symmetry.space_group_name_H-M   'P 1'
#
loop_
_entity.id
_entity.type
_entity.pdbx_description
1 polymer ?
#
loop_
_entity_poly.entity_id
_entity_poly.type
_entity_poly.pdbx_seq_one_letter_code
_entity_poly.pdbx_strand_id
1 'polypeptide(L)'
;MKFASFFVAAVIGQELDLAEDMTEESALLALSSTFGIDVTSELNVSGGLTRRRGLQDTRSYGKVKLLHRLYHNRKGNDFQTSKLKLYGCHCGGGTRSDFDYTAGGIGVPVDGIDSVCRDYSSCLKCVDEAYDGKCARDTRYRLGINNKGSNPDPVCKNDLGSCRRSVCECDKQFAKNMADVSHQFELKNWFRGGFNRERKCLKKAHKPSEFDVKPIACCGTKNTFPLNRIYRSDQCCVEETAEIKEIGTC
;
A
#
# COMPACT_ATOMS: atom_id res chain seq x y z
N MET A 1 38.33 -5.08 -6.32
CA MET A 1 37.64 -3.83 -6.70
C MET A 1 36.18 -4.17 -6.97
N LYS A 2 35.25 -3.79 -6.09
CA LYS A 2 33.81 -3.95 -6.32
C LYS A 2 33.34 -2.69 -7.06
N PHE A 3 32.94 -2.83 -8.33
CA PHE A 3 32.22 -1.76 -9.02
C PHE A 3 30.93 -1.51 -8.25
N ALA A 4 30.80 -0.33 -7.63
CA ALA A 4 29.53 0.14 -7.13
C ALA A 4 28.66 0.41 -8.37
N SER A 5 27.68 -0.46 -8.64
CA SER A 5 26.59 -0.09 -9.55
C SER A 5 25.92 1.14 -8.97
N PHE A 6 26.15 2.30 -9.59
CA PHE A 6 25.31 3.47 -9.38
C PHE A 6 23.92 3.08 -9.87
N PHE A 7 22.96 2.92 -8.96
CA PHE A 7 21.55 2.77 -9.33
C PHE A 7 21.06 4.13 -9.82
N VAL A 8 21.06 4.33 -11.13
CA VAL A 8 20.79 5.63 -11.76
C VAL A 8 19.28 5.86 -11.86
N ALA A 9 18.81 6.98 -11.32
CA ALA A 9 17.53 7.56 -11.74
C ALA A 9 17.76 8.26 -13.08
N ALA A 10 16.94 7.96 -14.08
CA ALA A 10 17.04 8.59 -15.39
C ALA A 10 16.04 9.73 -15.48
N VAL A 11 16.48 10.91 -15.91
CA VAL A 11 15.57 12.00 -16.28
C VAL A 11 15.36 11.94 -17.78
N ILE A 12 14.14 11.66 -18.21
CA ILE A 12 13.75 11.58 -19.62
C ILE A 12 12.72 12.67 -19.88
N GLY A 13 13.18 13.84 -20.33
CA GLY A 13 12.33 15.02 -20.49
C GLY A 13 11.79 15.52 -19.14
N GLN A 14 10.47 15.52 -18.97
CA GLN A 14 9.77 15.90 -17.73
C GLN A 14 9.50 14.71 -16.79
N GLU A 15 10.04 13.52 -17.08
CA GLU A 15 9.83 12.31 -16.28
C GLU A 15 11.10 11.89 -15.55
N LEU A 16 10.95 11.51 -14.28
CA LEU A 16 11.99 10.89 -13.47
C LEU A 16 11.69 9.39 -13.33
N ASP A 17 12.56 8.54 -13.86
CA ASP A 17 12.44 7.09 -13.81
C ASP A 17 13.27 6.50 -12.66
N LEU A 18 12.59 5.86 -11.70
CA LEU A 18 13.20 5.20 -10.55
C LEU A 18 13.33 3.68 -10.80
N ALA A 19 14.58 3.21 -10.84
CA ALA A 19 14.94 1.80 -11.02
C ALA A 19 14.40 0.90 -9.89
N GLU A 20 14.21 -0.40 -10.13
CA GLU A 20 13.54 -1.35 -9.22
C GLU A 20 14.17 -1.42 -7.82
N ASP A 21 15.49 -1.42 -7.78
CA ASP A 21 16.38 -1.55 -6.61
C ASP A 21 16.76 -0.22 -5.94
N MET A 22 16.27 0.90 -6.46
CA MET A 22 16.54 2.21 -5.89
C MET A 22 16.01 2.32 -4.45
N THR A 23 16.86 2.82 -3.55
CA THR A 23 16.50 3.04 -2.14
C THR A 23 15.54 4.21 -1.99
N GLU A 24 14.87 4.30 -0.84
CA GLU A 24 14.04 5.46 -0.48
C GLU A 24 14.82 6.77 -0.58
N GLU A 25 16.01 6.78 0.04
CA GLU A 25 16.87 7.95 0.12
C GLU A 25 17.32 8.40 -1.27
N SER A 26 17.80 7.48 -2.11
CA SER A 26 18.20 7.79 -3.48
C SER A 26 17.03 8.31 -4.32
N ALA A 27 15.82 7.75 -4.14
CA ALA A 27 14.63 8.22 -4.83
C ALA A 27 14.21 9.63 -4.40
N LEU A 28 14.27 9.95 -3.09
CA LEU A 28 13.97 11.28 -2.57
C LEU A 28 14.98 12.32 -3.03
N LEU A 29 16.27 12.00 -3.01
CA LEU A 29 17.32 12.86 -3.53
C LEU A 29 17.13 13.12 -5.02
N ALA A 30 16.80 12.09 -5.80
CA ALA A 30 16.49 12.23 -7.22
C ALA A 30 15.28 13.16 -7.43
N LEU A 31 14.23 13.04 -6.63
CA LEU A 31 13.06 13.91 -6.71
C LEU A 31 13.36 15.37 -6.34
N SER A 32 14.06 15.58 -5.21
CA SER A 32 14.42 16.91 -4.74
C SER A 32 15.32 17.61 -5.75
N SER A 33 16.31 16.92 -6.30
CA SER A 33 17.21 17.46 -7.32
C SER A 33 16.53 17.70 -8.66
N THR A 34 15.57 16.86 -9.07
CA THR A 34 14.92 16.96 -10.39
C THR A 34 13.78 17.97 -10.40
N PHE A 35 12.97 18.03 -9.34
CA PHE A 35 11.73 18.82 -9.31
C PHE A 35 11.74 19.95 -8.27
N GLY A 36 12.79 20.09 -7.46
CA GLY A 36 12.84 21.09 -6.39
C GLY A 36 11.80 20.85 -5.29
N ILE A 37 11.25 19.64 -5.20
CA ILE A 37 10.24 19.27 -4.21
C ILE A 37 10.98 18.79 -2.97
N ASP A 38 10.94 19.58 -1.91
CA ASP A 38 11.48 19.17 -0.61
C ASP A 38 10.52 18.18 0.06
N VAL A 39 10.72 16.90 -0.26
CA VAL A 39 10.12 15.75 0.43
C VAL A 39 11.11 15.14 1.44
N THR A 40 12.20 15.84 1.75
CA THR A 40 13.33 15.31 2.56
C THR A 40 13.24 15.63 4.05
N SER A 41 12.38 16.57 4.43
CA SER A 41 12.22 17.07 5.82
C SER A 41 11.94 15.98 6.87
N GLU A 42 11.57 14.75 6.48
CA GLU A 42 11.36 13.61 7.37
C GLU A 42 12.26 12.38 7.08
N LEU A 43 13.46 12.55 6.54
CA LEU A 43 14.45 11.46 6.40
C LEU A 43 14.81 10.77 7.74
N ASN A 44 14.38 11.33 8.87
CA ASN A 44 14.68 10.86 10.24
C ASN A 44 13.53 10.19 11.00
N VAL A 45 12.52 9.60 10.33
CA VAL A 45 11.56 8.70 11.00
C VAL A 45 11.86 7.25 10.65
N SER A 46 12.88 6.71 11.32
CA SER A 46 13.20 5.29 11.29
C SER A 46 12.00 4.46 11.77
N GLY A 47 11.46 3.65 10.86
CA GLY A 47 10.41 2.66 11.15
C GLY A 47 8.99 3.18 10.93
N GLY A 48 8.29 2.57 9.97
CA GLY A 48 6.93 2.98 9.64
C GLY A 48 6.09 1.89 9.01
N LEU A 49 6.62 1.19 8.00
CA LEU A 49 5.86 0.20 7.21
C LEU A 49 6.30 -1.26 7.39
N THR A 50 7.43 -1.53 8.04
CA THR A 50 7.80 -2.85 8.60
C THR A 50 8.84 -2.70 9.69
N ARG A 51 8.89 -3.69 10.59
CA ARG A 51 10.09 -4.01 11.37
C ARG A 51 10.08 -5.52 11.63
N ARG A 52 10.78 -6.32 10.82
CA ARG A 52 11.04 -7.74 11.13
C ARG A 52 12.46 -7.86 11.70
N ARG A 53 12.64 -8.45 12.88
CA ARG A 53 14.00 -8.75 13.39
C ARG A 53 14.65 -9.77 12.46
N GLY A 54 15.83 -9.44 11.91
CA GLY A 54 16.67 -10.40 11.18
C GLY A 54 16.45 -10.50 9.66
N LEU A 55 15.49 -9.79 9.08
CA LEU A 55 15.38 -9.62 7.62
C LEU A 55 15.70 -8.17 7.28
N GLN A 56 16.83 -7.97 6.60
CA GLN A 56 17.18 -6.71 5.93
C GLN A 56 16.01 -6.30 5.03
N ASP A 57 15.61 -5.03 5.04
CA ASP A 57 14.47 -4.48 4.29
C ASP A 57 14.47 -4.95 2.80
N THR A 58 13.78 -6.06 2.50
CA THR A 58 13.78 -6.65 1.14
C THR A 58 12.78 -5.97 0.20
N ARG A 59 11.82 -5.23 0.73
CA ARG A 59 10.72 -4.63 -0.04
C ARG A 59 11.04 -3.23 -0.56
N SER A 60 10.36 -2.86 -1.64
CA SER A 60 10.14 -1.47 -2.09
C SER A 60 9.37 -0.56 -1.09
N TYR A 61 9.43 -0.77 0.24
CA TYR A 61 8.80 0.13 1.22
C TYR A 61 9.26 1.58 1.06
N GLY A 62 10.48 1.81 0.57
CA GLY A 62 10.94 3.13 0.20
C GLY A 62 10.05 3.81 -0.84
N LYS A 63 9.59 3.07 -1.86
CA LYS A 63 8.67 3.59 -2.88
C LYS A 63 7.25 3.76 -2.35
N VAL A 64 6.78 2.88 -1.47
CA VAL A 64 5.48 3.06 -0.81
C VAL A 64 5.47 4.33 0.04
N LYS A 65 6.50 4.55 0.87
CA LYS A 65 6.65 5.79 1.64
C LYS A 65 6.77 7.01 0.74
N LEU A 66 7.52 6.90 -0.36
CA LEU A 66 7.59 7.97 -1.34
C LEU A 66 6.20 8.31 -1.90
N LEU A 67 5.43 7.31 -2.31
CA LEU A 67 4.06 7.51 -2.80
C LEU A 67 3.19 8.22 -1.74
N HIS A 68 3.28 7.81 -0.47
CA HIS A 68 2.61 8.51 0.63
C HIS A 68 3.03 9.98 0.69
N ARG A 69 4.33 10.28 0.70
CA ARG A 69 4.81 11.67 0.73
C ARG A 69 4.26 12.48 -0.44
N LEU A 70 4.31 11.94 -1.65
CA LEU A 70 3.79 12.63 -2.84
C LEU A 70 2.29 12.91 -2.70
N TYR A 71 1.47 11.93 -2.31
CA TYR A 71 0.02 12.13 -2.21
C TYR A 71 -0.40 12.99 -1.02
N HIS A 72 0.26 12.88 0.14
CA HIS A 72 -0.04 13.72 1.30
C HIS A 72 0.40 15.18 1.08
N ASN A 73 1.56 15.42 0.46
CA ASN A 73 2.03 16.76 0.13
C ASN A 73 1.04 17.50 -0.80
N ARG A 74 0.46 16.82 -1.79
CA ARG A 74 -0.59 17.40 -2.66
C ARG A 74 -1.82 17.89 -1.90
N LYS A 75 -2.10 17.30 -0.73
CA LYS A 75 -3.23 17.66 0.14
C LYS A 75 -2.83 18.69 1.20
N GLY A 76 -1.59 19.16 1.23
CA GLY A 76 -1.07 20.02 2.29
C GLY A 76 -1.08 19.33 3.66
N ASN A 77 -0.98 17.99 3.69
CA ASN A 77 -1.01 17.19 4.91
C ASN A 77 0.35 16.59 5.19
N ASP A 78 0.77 16.63 6.45
CA ASP A 78 1.97 15.97 6.96
C ASP A 78 1.59 14.70 7.75
N PHE A 79 1.16 13.67 7.02
CA PHE A 79 0.77 12.40 7.60
C PHE A 79 1.95 11.43 7.67
N GLN A 80 2.43 11.21 8.89
CA GLN A 80 3.48 10.24 9.17
C GLN A 80 2.95 8.80 9.06
N THR A 81 3.51 8.02 8.12
CA THR A 81 3.16 6.59 7.92
C THR A 81 3.34 5.73 9.19
N SER A 82 4.16 6.18 10.15
CA SER A 82 4.32 5.54 11.46
C SER A 82 3.01 5.46 12.27
N LYS A 83 2.06 6.36 12.02
CA LYS A 83 0.72 6.38 12.63
C LYS A 83 -0.15 5.20 12.21
N LEU A 84 0.16 4.56 11.09
CA LEU A 84 -0.60 3.40 10.63
C LEU A 84 -0.22 2.12 11.41
N LYS A 85 0.83 2.15 12.23
CA LYS A 85 1.37 0.95 12.87
C LYS A 85 0.36 0.45 13.88
N LEU A 86 -0.15 -0.78 13.70
CA LEU A 86 -1.16 -1.36 14.59
C LEU A 86 -2.35 -0.41 14.79
N TYR A 87 -2.74 0.30 13.74
CA TYR A 87 -3.93 1.15 13.73
C TYR A 87 -5.15 0.31 13.36
N GLY A 88 -6.26 0.53 14.06
CA GLY A 88 -7.51 -0.18 13.82
C GLY A 88 -7.34 -1.69 13.82
N CYS A 89 -8.11 -2.37 12.99
CA CYS A 89 -8.12 -3.82 12.86
C CYS A 89 -7.27 -4.36 11.71
N HIS A 90 -6.93 -3.54 10.72
CA HIS A 90 -6.31 -3.94 9.44
C HIS A 90 -4.95 -3.29 9.14
N CYS A 91 -4.62 -2.11 9.70
CA CYS A 91 -3.34 -1.46 9.41
C CYS A 91 -2.16 -2.10 10.16
N GLY A 92 -1.31 -2.86 9.47
CA GLY A 92 -0.12 -3.49 10.07
C GLY A 92 -0.48 -4.70 10.93
N GLY A 93 -0.42 -5.91 10.39
CA GLY A 93 -0.54 -7.16 11.16
C GLY A 93 0.71 -7.44 12.02
N GLY A 94 0.65 -8.45 12.88
CA GLY A 94 1.76 -8.87 13.75
C GLY A 94 1.77 -8.20 15.13
N THR A 95 2.96 -8.10 15.73
CA THR A 95 3.17 -7.62 17.11
C THR A 95 3.77 -6.21 17.13
N ARG A 96 3.88 -5.60 18.33
CA ARG A 96 4.56 -4.30 18.50
C ARG A 96 6.02 -4.31 17.99
N SER A 97 6.69 -5.46 18.15
CA SER A 97 8.09 -5.68 17.76
C SER A 97 8.26 -6.22 16.34
N ASP A 98 7.20 -6.79 15.75
CA ASP A 98 7.21 -7.45 14.46
C ASP A 98 5.93 -7.14 13.68
N PHE A 99 5.91 -5.97 13.02
CA PHE A 99 4.73 -5.47 12.31
C PHE A 99 4.90 -5.52 10.80
N ASP A 100 3.82 -5.89 10.09
CA ASP A 100 3.79 -6.04 8.65
C ASP A 100 2.46 -5.53 8.06
N TYR A 101 2.54 -4.48 7.25
CA TYR A 101 1.37 -3.84 6.63
C TYR A 101 0.74 -4.65 5.50
N THR A 102 1.45 -5.65 5.00
CA THR A 102 0.95 -6.53 3.95
C THR A 102 0.22 -7.76 4.50
N ALA A 103 0.35 -8.03 5.80
CA ALA A 103 -0.26 -9.19 6.44
C ALA A 103 -1.80 -9.06 6.54
N GLY A 104 -2.31 -7.83 6.51
CA GLY A 104 -3.72 -7.51 6.71
C GLY A 104 -4.17 -7.66 8.16
N GLY A 105 -5.48 -7.73 8.35
CA GLY A 105 -6.10 -7.90 9.66
C GLY A 105 -7.45 -8.62 9.61
N ILE A 106 -8.24 -8.46 10.66
CA ILE A 106 -9.45 -9.25 10.90
C ILE A 106 -10.61 -8.38 11.39
N GLY A 107 -11.84 -8.79 11.14
CA GLY A 107 -13.04 -8.09 11.59
C GLY A 107 -13.38 -6.85 10.76
N VAL A 108 -14.37 -6.09 11.22
CA VAL A 108 -14.87 -4.88 10.54
C VAL A 108 -13.90 -3.72 10.75
N PRO A 109 -13.51 -2.97 9.70
CA PRO A 109 -12.71 -1.77 9.90
C PRO A 109 -13.36 -0.76 10.84
N VAL A 110 -12.54 -0.08 11.64
CA VAL A 110 -13.05 0.86 12.65
C VAL A 110 -13.32 2.26 12.10
N ASP A 111 -12.69 2.63 10.98
CA ASP A 111 -12.84 3.92 10.29
C ASP A 111 -12.32 3.84 8.84
N GLY A 112 -12.27 4.98 8.13
CA GLY A 112 -11.80 5.06 6.75
C GLY A 112 -10.32 4.70 6.56
N ILE A 113 -9.45 5.06 7.50
CA ILE A 113 -8.02 4.68 7.48
C ILE A 113 -7.91 3.16 7.53
N ASP A 114 -8.63 2.53 8.44
CA ASP A 114 -8.62 1.08 8.62
C ASP A 114 -9.22 0.36 7.40
N SER A 115 -10.24 0.95 6.77
CA SER A 115 -10.80 0.43 5.51
C SER A 115 -9.79 0.45 4.37
N VAL A 116 -9.01 1.53 4.23
CA VAL A 116 -7.96 1.63 3.21
C VAL A 116 -6.87 0.56 3.44
N CYS A 117 -6.51 0.27 4.70
CA CYS A 117 -5.57 -0.81 5.02
C CYS A 117 -6.13 -2.20 4.68
N ARG A 118 -7.42 -2.45 4.96
CA ARG A 118 -8.09 -3.69 4.55
C ARG A 118 -8.02 -3.87 3.04
N ASP A 119 -8.40 -2.84 2.29
CA ASP A 119 -8.43 -2.85 0.83
C ASP A 119 -7.02 -3.07 0.25
N TYR A 120 -6.01 -2.41 0.81
CA TYR A 120 -4.61 -2.61 0.43
C TYR A 120 -4.13 -4.05 0.65
N SER A 121 -4.38 -4.60 1.84
CA SER A 121 -3.99 -5.99 2.13
C SER A 121 -4.75 -6.99 1.24
N SER A 122 -5.99 -6.67 0.87
CA SER A 122 -6.78 -7.48 -0.07
C SER A 122 -6.19 -7.41 -1.48
N CYS A 123 -5.82 -6.22 -1.96
CA CYS A 123 -5.13 -6.04 -3.25
C CYS A 123 -3.87 -6.91 -3.32
N LEU A 124 -3.01 -6.86 -2.29
CA LEU A 124 -1.79 -7.67 -2.25
C LEU A 124 -2.05 -9.18 -2.14
N LYS A 125 -3.12 -9.61 -1.47
CA LYS A 125 -3.55 -11.02 -1.48
C LYS A 125 -4.00 -11.45 -2.88
N CYS A 126 -4.73 -10.58 -3.58
CA CYS A 126 -5.12 -10.84 -4.95
C CYS A 126 -3.94 -10.88 -5.92
N VAL A 127 -2.87 -10.12 -5.66
CA VAL A 127 -1.61 -10.28 -6.40
C VAL A 127 -1.02 -11.67 -6.19
N ASP A 128 -1.03 -12.20 -4.96
CA ASP A 128 -0.53 -13.55 -4.70
C ASP A 128 -1.36 -14.60 -5.46
N GLU A 129 -2.70 -14.50 -5.40
CA GLU A 129 -3.65 -15.40 -6.07
C GLU A 129 -3.54 -15.33 -7.61
N ALA A 130 -3.57 -14.13 -8.20
CA ALA A 130 -3.56 -13.94 -9.64
C ALA A 130 -2.28 -14.46 -10.32
N TYR A 131 -1.20 -14.65 -9.56
CA TYR A 131 0.08 -15.15 -10.07
C TYR A 131 0.47 -16.50 -9.45
N ASP A 132 -0.51 -17.29 -9.00
CA ASP A 132 -0.33 -18.67 -8.49
C ASP A 132 0.71 -18.77 -7.36
N GLY A 133 0.76 -17.77 -6.48
CA GLY A 133 1.75 -17.70 -5.38
C GLY A 133 3.17 -17.37 -5.82
N LYS A 134 3.41 -17.10 -7.10
CA LYS A 134 4.74 -16.77 -7.66
C LYS A 134 5.08 -15.29 -7.56
N CYS A 135 4.13 -14.45 -7.15
CA CYS A 135 4.33 -13.01 -6.98
C CYS A 135 4.37 -12.65 -5.50
N ALA A 136 5.58 -12.38 -4.99
CA ALA A 136 5.73 -11.96 -3.61
C ALA A 136 5.19 -10.54 -3.40
N ARG A 137 4.54 -10.29 -2.26
CA ARG A 137 3.98 -8.96 -1.90
C ARG A 137 5.07 -7.88 -1.73
N ASP A 138 6.33 -8.31 -1.56
CA ASP A 138 7.49 -7.44 -1.45
C ASP A 138 8.26 -7.25 -2.77
N THR A 139 7.72 -7.74 -3.88
CA THR A 139 8.29 -7.59 -5.23
C THR A 139 8.64 -6.13 -5.53
N ARG A 140 9.87 -5.92 -6.01
CA ARG A 140 10.36 -4.61 -6.44
C ARG A 140 9.83 -4.24 -7.82
N TYR A 141 9.59 -2.96 -8.06
CA TYR A 141 8.97 -2.46 -9.29
C TYR A 141 9.58 -1.13 -9.75
N ARG A 142 9.48 -0.80 -11.03
CA ARG A 142 9.88 0.50 -11.60
C ARG A 142 8.77 1.53 -11.39
N LEU A 143 9.16 2.73 -10.96
CA LEU A 143 8.25 3.84 -10.71
C LEU A 143 8.75 5.07 -11.48
N GLY A 144 7.95 5.59 -12.40
CA GLY A 144 8.17 6.87 -13.06
C GLY A 144 7.44 7.97 -12.28
N ILE A 145 8.00 9.18 -12.29
CA ILE A 145 7.37 10.36 -11.72
C ILE A 145 7.32 11.44 -12.80
N ASN A 146 6.12 11.74 -13.27
CA ASN A 146 5.91 12.79 -14.26
C ASN A 146 5.84 14.14 -13.57
N ASN A 147 6.65 15.09 -14.03
CA ASN A 147 6.57 16.47 -13.56
C ASN A 147 5.25 17.10 -14.02
N LYS A 148 4.38 17.39 -13.06
CA LYS A 148 3.18 18.23 -13.26
C LYS A 148 3.25 19.45 -12.35
N GLY A 149 4.43 20.08 -12.27
CA GLY A 149 4.71 21.19 -11.37
C GLY A 149 4.69 20.76 -9.91
N SER A 150 3.89 21.45 -9.09
CA SER A 150 3.74 21.16 -7.66
C SER A 150 3.10 19.81 -7.33
N ASN A 151 2.53 19.12 -8.34
CA ASN A 151 1.80 17.86 -8.17
C ASN A 151 2.43 16.70 -8.98
N PRO A 152 3.67 16.29 -8.69
CA PRO A 152 4.37 15.22 -9.39
C PRO A 152 3.54 13.94 -9.43
N ASP A 153 3.37 13.33 -10.61
CA ASP A 153 2.44 12.21 -10.82
C ASP A 153 3.16 10.85 -10.94
N PRO A 154 2.99 9.94 -9.96
CA PRO A 154 3.63 8.64 -9.99
C PRO A 154 2.93 7.72 -10.99
N VAL A 155 3.73 7.04 -11.79
CA VAL A 155 3.30 6.09 -12.82
C VAL A 155 4.07 4.80 -12.62
N CYS A 156 3.37 3.68 -12.48
CA CYS A 156 4.01 2.37 -12.50
C CYS A 156 4.56 2.14 -13.92
N LYS A 157 5.79 1.64 -14.07
CA LYS A 157 6.45 1.55 -15.40
C LYS A 157 6.62 0.13 -15.92
N ASN A 158 6.43 -0.87 -15.07
CA ASN A 158 6.42 -2.27 -15.53
C ASN A 158 5.19 -2.54 -16.40
N ASP A 159 5.32 -3.56 -17.26
CA ASP A 159 4.31 -3.95 -18.24
C ASP A 159 2.96 -4.29 -17.59
N LEU A 160 1.87 -3.94 -18.27
CA LEU A 160 0.52 -4.31 -17.86
C LEU A 160 0.41 -5.84 -17.76
N GLY A 161 -0.25 -6.33 -16.71
CA GLY A 161 -0.37 -7.77 -16.45
C GLY A 161 0.89 -8.43 -15.85
N SER A 162 1.92 -7.66 -15.51
CA SER A 162 3.10 -8.17 -14.80
C SER A 162 2.94 -8.05 -13.27
N CYS A 163 3.50 -9.03 -12.54
CA CYS A 163 3.50 -9.06 -11.07
C CYS A 163 4.02 -7.75 -10.46
N ARG A 164 5.13 -7.22 -10.99
CA ARG A 164 5.74 -5.96 -10.57
C ARG A 164 4.78 -4.78 -10.75
N ARG A 165 4.06 -4.74 -11.87
CA ARG A 165 3.05 -3.70 -12.14
C ARG A 165 1.89 -3.79 -11.15
N SER A 166 1.36 -4.98 -10.91
CA SER A 166 0.25 -5.20 -9.97
C SER A 166 0.60 -4.75 -8.55
N VAL A 167 1.79 -5.08 -8.04
CA VAL A 167 2.26 -4.60 -6.71
C VAL A 167 2.37 -3.08 -6.68
N CYS A 168 2.97 -2.47 -7.72
CA CYS A 168 3.08 -1.02 -7.82
C CYS A 168 1.72 -0.32 -7.79
N GLU A 169 0.74 -0.83 -8.54
CA GLU A 169 -0.59 -0.23 -8.58
C GLU A 169 -1.30 -0.37 -7.23
N CYS A 170 -1.16 -1.51 -6.53
CA CYS A 170 -1.68 -1.66 -5.16
C CYS A 170 -1.06 -0.61 -4.21
N ASP A 171 0.26 -0.44 -4.25
CA ASP A 171 0.98 0.53 -3.40
C ASP A 171 0.60 1.99 -3.75
N LYS A 172 0.44 2.31 -5.03
CA LYS A 172 0.01 3.63 -5.51
C LYS A 172 -1.42 3.94 -5.06
N GLN A 173 -2.35 3.01 -5.22
CA GLN A 173 -3.74 3.18 -4.80
C GLN A 173 -3.85 3.33 -3.28
N PHE A 174 -3.05 2.56 -2.52
CA PHE A 174 -2.99 2.67 -1.07
C PHE A 174 -2.57 4.06 -0.61
N ALA A 175 -1.45 4.57 -1.14
CA ALA A 175 -0.96 5.90 -0.80
C ALA A 175 -1.96 7.01 -1.18
N LYS A 176 -2.57 6.90 -2.37
CA LYS A 176 -3.59 7.85 -2.85
C LYS A 176 -4.80 7.88 -1.91
N ASN A 177 -5.39 6.72 -1.63
CA ASN A 177 -6.58 6.62 -0.79
C ASN A 177 -6.28 7.03 0.66
N MET A 178 -5.09 6.69 1.17
CA MET A 178 -4.69 7.08 2.52
C MET A 178 -4.58 8.60 2.66
N ALA A 179 -4.10 9.29 1.61
CA ALA A 179 -4.08 10.75 1.62
C ALA A 179 -5.48 11.36 1.75
N ASP A 180 -6.50 10.75 1.15
CA ASP A 180 -7.88 11.22 1.25
C ASP A 180 -8.48 11.04 2.65
N VAL A 181 -8.10 10.01 3.40
CA VAL A 181 -8.70 9.70 4.72
C VAL A 181 -7.80 9.99 5.92
N SER A 182 -6.55 10.40 5.71
CA SER A 182 -5.56 10.62 6.78
C SER A 182 -5.96 11.62 7.87
N HIS A 183 -6.85 12.56 7.55
CA HIS A 183 -7.42 13.51 8.51
C HIS A 183 -8.33 12.84 9.56
N GLN A 184 -8.79 11.61 9.31
CA GLN A 184 -9.65 10.82 10.21
C GLN A 184 -8.84 10.09 11.30
N PHE A 185 -7.55 10.38 11.45
CA PHE A 185 -6.71 9.71 12.43
C PHE A 185 -7.22 9.96 13.85
N GLU A 186 -7.49 8.87 14.55
CA GLU A 186 -8.01 8.87 15.91
C GLU A 186 -7.06 8.13 16.85
N LEU A 187 -6.54 8.82 17.88
CA LEU A 187 -5.59 8.23 18.84
C LEU A 187 -6.14 6.94 19.48
N LYS A 188 -7.43 6.90 19.79
CA LYS A 188 -8.13 5.74 20.40
C LYS A 188 -8.13 4.48 19.52
N ASN A 189 -7.90 4.63 18.21
CA ASN A 189 -7.81 3.54 17.23
C ASN A 189 -6.36 3.09 17.01
N TRP A 190 -5.38 3.80 17.57
CA TRP A 190 -3.96 3.47 17.48
C TRP A 190 -3.48 2.70 18.72
N PHE A 191 -2.53 1.78 18.55
CA PHE A 191 -2.00 1.00 19.67
C PHE A 191 -1.39 1.85 20.80
N ARG A 192 -0.84 3.04 20.48
CA ARG A 192 -0.32 3.97 21.50
C ARG A 192 -1.43 4.65 22.30
N GLY A 193 -2.64 4.77 21.74
CA GLY A 193 -3.82 5.25 22.47
C GLY A 193 -4.60 4.13 23.16
N GLY A 194 -4.02 2.94 23.32
CA GLY A 194 -4.63 1.83 24.05
C GLY A 194 -5.62 0.98 23.23
N PHE A 195 -5.61 1.07 21.89
CA PHE A 195 -6.44 0.19 21.07
C PHE A 195 -6.07 -1.29 21.27
N ASN A 196 -7.05 -2.10 21.69
CA ASN A 196 -6.89 -3.54 21.87
C ASN A 196 -7.58 -4.29 20.72
N ARG A 197 -6.76 -4.77 19.77
CA ARG A 197 -7.21 -5.49 18.57
C ARG A 197 -7.96 -6.77 18.88
N GLU A 198 -7.40 -7.61 19.74
CA GLU A 198 -8.01 -8.90 20.10
C GLU A 198 -9.42 -8.69 20.64
N ARG A 199 -9.61 -7.72 21.52
CA ARG A 199 -10.93 -7.45 22.10
C ARG A 199 -11.87 -6.74 21.13
N LYS A 200 -11.41 -5.80 20.31
CA LYS A 200 -12.29 -4.95 19.49
C LYS A 200 -12.60 -5.52 18.11
N CYS A 201 -11.67 -6.26 17.52
CA CYS A 201 -11.79 -6.80 16.17
C CYS A 201 -12.47 -8.18 16.16
N LEU A 202 -12.15 -9.05 17.12
CA LEU A 202 -12.76 -10.40 17.22
C LEU A 202 -14.18 -10.36 17.80
N LYS A 203 -14.48 -9.51 18.80
CA LYS A 203 -15.83 -9.48 19.42
C LYS A 203 -16.92 -9.00 18.47
N LYS A 204 -16.58 -8.22 17.43
CA LYS A 204 -17.52 -7.85 16.37
C LYS A 204 -17.79 -8.99 15.38
N ALA A 205 -16.99 -10.06 15.38
CA ALA A 205 -17.19 -11.23 14.52
C ALA A 205 -18.16 -12.29 15.10
N HIS A 206 -18.58 -12.15 16.37
CA HIS A 206 -19.46 -13.12 17.06
C HIS A 206 -20.95 -12.74 17.11
N LYS A 207 -21.36 -11.64 16.49
CA LYS A 207 -22.75 -11.48 16.08
C LYS A 207 -22.88 -12.11 14.70
N PRO A 208 -23.94 -12.87 14.37
CA PRO A 208 -24.18 -13.34 13.01
C PRO A 208 -24.45 -12.11 12.15
N SER A 209 -23.39 -11.51 11.65
CA SER A 209 -23.39 -10.27 10.89
C SER A 209 -22.28 -10.38 9.87
N GLU A 210 -22.65 -10.51 8.60
CA GLU A 210 -21.79 -10.25 7.42
C GLU A 210 -20.54 -11.15 7.24
N PHE A 211 -20.12 -11.89 8.27
CA PHE A 211 -18.92 -12.74 8.31
C PHE A 211 -19.20 -14.24 8.24
N ASP A 212 -20.46 -14.67 8.34
CA ASP A 212 -20.87 -16.05 8.02
C ASP A 212 -20.81 -16.31 6.50
N VAL A 213 -20.67 -15.23 5.71
CA VAL A 213 -20.48 -15.31 4.27
C VAL A 213 -18.99 -15.53 3.96
N LYS A 214 -18.67 -16.74 3.52
CA LYS A 214 -17.29 -17.16 3.26
C LYS A 214 -16.70 -16.36 2.08
N PRO A 215 -15.47 -15.82 2.19
CA PRO A 215 -14.76 -15.28 1.03
C PRO A 215 -14.55 -16.40 0.00
N ILE A 216 -14.83 -16.10 -1.28
CA ILE A 216 -14.68 -17.08 -2.36
C ILE A 216 -13.29 -16.99 -2.96
N ALA A 217 -12.98 -15.86 -3.58
CA ALA A 217 -11.77 -15.64 -4.37
C ALA A 217 -11.54 -14.14 -4.57
N CYS A 218 -10.46 -13.79 -5.25
CA CYS A 218 -10.27 -12.44 -5.76
C CYS A 218 -11.09 -12.21 -7.03
N CYS A 219 -11.66 -11.01 -7.13
CA CYS A 219 -12.35 -10.54 -8.31
C CYS A 219 -11.37 -9.80 -9.23
N GLY A 220 -11.32 -10.17 -10.52
CA GLY A 220 -10.54 -9.50 -11.55
C GLY A 220 -9.32 -10.27 -12.03
N THR A 221 -8.73 -9.77 -13.12
CA THR A 221 -7.57 -10.37 -13.78
C THR A 221 -6.25 -9.67 -13.43
N LYS A 222 -5.13 -10.13 -14.03
CA LYS A 222 -3.81 -9.46 -13.93
C LYS A 222 -3.82 -8.02 -14.47
N ASN A 223 -4.80 -7.67 -15.30
CA ASN A 223 -4.90 -6.36 -15.95
C ASN A 223 -5.81 -5.38 -15.21
N THR A 224 -6.53 -5.82 -14.17
CA THR A 224 -7.50 -4.97 -13.44
C THR A 224 -6.95 -4.38 -12.15
N PHE A 225 -5.70 -4.69 -11.78
CA PHE A 225 -5.08 -4.08 -10.61
C PHE A 225 -5.01 -2.55 -10.77
N PRO A 226 -5.34 -1.78 -9.72
CA PRO A 226 -5.43 -2.18 -8.31
C PRO A 226 -6.85 -2.45 -7.79
N LEU A 227 -7.82 -2.67 -8.68
CA LEU A 227 -9.22 -2.82 -8.30
C LEU A 227 -9.54 -4.19 -7.70
N ASN A 228 -8.68 -5.19 -7.92
CA ASN A 228 -8.87 -6.55 -7.44
C ASN A 228 -9.02 -6.60 -5.91
N ARG A 229 -10.12 -7.22 -5.48
CA ARG A 229 -10.47 -7.40 -4.07
C ARG A 229 -11.11 -8.76 -3.87
N ILE A 230 -11.05 -9.25 -2.64
CA ILE A 230 -11.74 -10.48 -2.24
C ILE A 230 -13.24 -10.19 -2.21
N TYR A 231 -14.04 -11.02 -2.90
CA TYR A 231 -15.50 -10.97 -2.85
C TYR A 231 -16.06 -12.14 -2.02
N ARG A 232 -17.29 -11.95 -1.53
CA ARG A 232 -18.00 -12.89 -0.68
C ARG A 232 -18.99 -13.74 -1.48
N SER A 233 -19.47 -14.83 -0.90
CA SER A 233 -20.43 -15.72 -1.57
C SER A 233 -21.83 -15.14 -1.80
N ASP A 234 -22.15 -13.98 -1.24
CA ASP A 234 -23.36 -13.19 -1.52
C ASP A 234 -23.16 -12.15 -2.63
N GLN A 235 -21.98 -12.14 -3.25
CA GLN A 235 -21.58 -11.20 -4.30
C GLN A 235 -21.15 -11.94 -5.57
N CYS A 236 -21.19 -11.24 -6.69
CA CYS A 236 -20.60 -11.70 -7.94
C CYS A 236 -19.50 -10.75 -8.43
N CYS A 237 -18.61 -11.29 -9.25
CA CYS A 237 -17.50 -10.56 -9.84
C CYS A 237 -17.72 -10.31 -11.33
N VAL A 238 -17.49 -9.06 -11.76
CA VAL A 238 -17.29 -8.70 -13.17
C VAL A 238 -15.78 -8.67 -13.42
N GLU A 239 -15.24 -9.77 -13.94
CA GLU A 239 -13.81 -10.03 -14.05
C GLU A 239 -13.05 -8.99 -14.87
N GLU A 240 -13.66 -8.43 -15.91
CA GLU A 240 -13.03 -7.46 -16.81
C GLU A 240 -12.77 -6.10 -16.14
N THR A 241 -13.55 -5.77 -15.10
CA THR A 241 -13.48 -4.49 -14.38
C THR A 241 -13.06 -4.66 -12.92
N ALA A 242 -12.96 -5.90 -12.44
CA ALA A 242 -12.85 -6.25 -11.03
C ALA A 242 -13.97 -5.65 -10.15
N GLU A 243 -15.14 -5.39 -10.76
CA GLU A 243 -16.28 -4.83 -10.04
C GLU A 243 -17.01 -5.94 -9.28
N ILE A 244 -17.22 -5.72 -7.98
CA ILE A 244 -17.97 -6.64 -7.11
C ILE A 244 -19.38 -6.10 -6.96
N LYS A 245 -20.38 -6.93 -7.29
CA LYS A 245 -21.79 -6.57 -7.29
C LYS A 245 -22.63 -7.55 -6.45
N GLU A 246 -23.86 -7.17 -6.14
CA GLU A 246 -24.82 -8.08 -5.51
C GLU A 246 -25.27 -9.16 -6.51
N ILE A 247 -25.56 -10.36 -6.02
CA ILE A 247 -26.06 -11.46 -6.85
C ILE A 247 -27.31 -11.00 -7.63
N GLY A 248 -27.29 -11.21 -8.95
CA GLY A 248 -28.35 -10.80 -9.87
C GLY A 248 -28.15 -9.43 -10.53
N THR A 249 -27.03 -8.75 -10.28
CA THR A 249 -26.69 -7.44 -10.89
C THR A 249 -25.37 -7.42 -11.67
N CYS A 250 -24.68 -8.55 -11.70
CA CYS A 250 -23.79 -8.94 -12.79
C CYS A 250 -24.65 -9.24 -14.04
#